data_AF-A0A950WWQ2-F1
#
_entry.id   AF-A0A950WWQ2-F1
#
_cell.length_a   1.000
_cell.length_b   1.000
_cell.length_c   1.000
_cell.angle_alpha   90.00
_cell.angle_beta   90.00
_cell.angle_gamma   90.00
#
_symmetry.space_group_name_H-M   'P 1'
#
loop_
_entity.id
_entity.type
_entity.pdbx_description
1 polymer ?
#
loop_
_entity_poly.entity_id
_entity_poly.type
_entity_poly.pdbx_seq_one_letter_code
_entity_poly.pdbx_strand_id
1 'polypeptide(L)'
;MADDAVPVIRLERWTGPWPDDDPDANFKAEVALYALADPLETLEGLSQNLAIPIGALVRYVLARWASGGADAVLELGPSTVTRMWQACEDAEAAGTDEA
;
A
#
# COMPACT_ATOMS: atom_id res chain seq x y z
N MET A 1 2.28 -28.38 -19.35
CA MET A 1 2.03 -26.93 -19.31
C MET A 1 1.43 -26.67 -17.95
N ALA A 2 2.08 -25.88 -17.11
CA ALA A 2 1.47 -25.50 -15.84
C ALA A 2 0.15 -24.79 -16.16
N ASP A 3 -0.91 -25.18 -15.47
CA ASP A 3 -2.17 -24.45 -15.51
C ASP A 3 -1.89 -23.08 -14.88
N ASP A 4 -1.61 -22.07 -15.72
CA ASP A 4 -1.44 -20.67 -15.31
C ASP A 4 -2.81 -20.17 -14.82
N ALA A 5 -3.18 -20.60 -13.62
CA ALA A 5 -4.43 -20.19 -13.00
C ALA A 5 -4.41 -18.67 -12.89
N VAL A 6 -5.36 -18.02 -13.56
CA VAL A 6 -5.53 -16.57 -13.50
C VAL A 6 -5.74 -16.17 -12.04
N PRO A 7 -4.88 -15.32 -11.45
CA PRO A 7 -5.06 -14.89 -10.07
C PRO A 7 -6.39 -14.14 -9.91
N VAL A 8 -7.20 -14.57 -8.95
CA VAL A 8 -8.47 -13.92 -8.58
C VAL A 8 -8.32 -13.31 -7.19
N ILE A 9 -8.64 -12.02 -7.06
CA ILE A 9 -8.63 -11.28 -5.80
C ILE A 9 -10.03 -10.75 -5.54
N ARG A 10 -10.50 -10.87 -4.29
CA ARG A 10 -11.71 -10.22 -3.80
C ARG A 10 -11.32 -8.98 -3.01
N LEU A 11 -11.93 -7.84 -3.33
CA LEU A 11 -11.74 -6.58 -2.62
C LEU A 11 -12.64 -6.57 -1.38
N GLU A 12 -12.17 -7.22 -0.32
CA GLU A 12 -12.90 -7.35 0.93
C GLU A 12 -12.73 -6.09 1.79
N ARG A 13 -13.79 -5.70 2.50
CA ARG A 13 -13.68 -4.66 3.54
C ARG A 13 -13.05 -5.29 4.77
N TRP A 14 -11.94 -4.73 5.21
CA TRP A 14 -11.33 -5.09 6.48
C TRP A 14 -11.55 -3.96 7.48
N THR A 15 -12.06 -4.27 8.66
CA THR A 15 -12.39 -3.25 9.68
C THR A 15 -11.81 -3.61 11.05
N GLY A 16 -10.76 -4.43 11.09
CA GLY A 16 -10.21 -5.00 12.31
C GLY A 16 -10.87 -6.32 12.74
N PRO A 17 -10.76 -6.71 14.03
CA PRO A 17 -10.12 -5.98 15.13
C PRO A 17 -8.59 -6.12 15.17
N TRP A 18 -7.94 -5.34 16.03
CA TRP A 18 -6.55 -5.52 16.44
C TRP A 18 -6.35 -5.19 17.94
N PRO A 19 -5.32 -5.74 18.60
CA PRO A 19 -5.00 -5.42 20.00
C PRO A 19 -4.64 -3.95 20.24
N ASP A 20 -4.80 -3.48 21.49
CA ASP A 20 -4.47 -2.10 21.88
C ASP A 20 -2.95 -1.81 21.83
N ASP A 21 -2.11 -2.83 21.97
CA ASP A 21 -0.65 -2.76 21.93
C ASP A 21 -0.04 -3.19 20.58
N ASP A 22 -0.86 -3.26 19.53
CA ASP A 22 -0.42 -3.65 18.20
C ASP A 22 0.51 -2.59 17.59
N PRO A 23 1.78 -2.91 17.27
CA PRO A 23 2.73 -1.92 16.73
C PRO A 23 2.31 -1.39 15.35
N ASP A 24 1.45 -2.11 14.63
CA ASP A 24 0.94 -1.73 13.32
C ASP A 24 -0.49 -1.14 13.40
N ALA A 25 -0.99 -0.81 14.61
CA ALA A 25 -2.35 -0.32 14.83
C ALA A 25 -2.71 0.88 13.93
N ASN A 26 -1.76 1.79 13.68
CA ASN A 26 -1.98 2.97 12.82
C ASN A 26 -2.26 2.56 11.37
N PHE A 27 -1.45 1.66 10.80
CA PHE A 27 -1.64 1.21 9.43
C PHE A 27 -2.93 0.39 9.29
N LYS A 28 -3.23 -0.47 10.27
CA LYS A 28 -4.50 -1.19 10.36
C LYS A 28 -5.70 -0.23 10.42
N ALA A 29 -5.64 0.80 11.26
CA ALA A 29 -6.66 1.82 11.32
C ALA A 29 -6.88 2.52 9.98
N GLU A 30 -5.81 2.81 9.24
CA GLU A 30 -5.89 3.39 7.90
C GLU A 30 -6.55 2.43 6.90
N VAL A 31 -6.14 1.14 6.86
CA VAL A 31 -6.80 0.14 6.01
C VAL A 31 -8.30 0.05 6.32
N ALA A 32 -8.67 0.08 7.61
CA ALA A 32 -10.06 0.07 8.04
C ALA A 32 -10.84 1.32 7.62
N LEU A 33 -10.21 2.49 7.66
CA LEU A 33 -10.81 3.73 7.19
C LEU A 33 -11.05 3.70 5.67
N TYR A 34 -10.07 3.24 4.89
CA TYR A 34 -10.18 3.16 3.43
C TYR A 34 -11.16 2.07 2.97
N ALA A 35 -11.47 1.06 3.79
CA ALA A 35 -12.50 0.07 3.49
C ALA A 35 -13.92 0.67 3.33
N LEU A 36 -14.12 1.93 3.74
CA LEU A 36 -15.37 2.66 3.54
C LEU A 36 -15.56 3.17 2.10
N ALA A 37 -14.47 3.37 1.36
CA ALA A 37 -14.51 3.80 -0.03
C ALA A 37 -14.76 2.62 -0.98
N ASP A 38 -15.45 2.87 -2.09
CA ASP A 38 -15.50 1.92 -3.21
C ASP A 38 -14.33 2.21 -4.17
N PRO A 39 -13.32 1.33 -4.26
CA PRO A 39 -12.16 1.56 -5.12
C PRO A 39 -12.48 1.41 -6.61
N LEU A 40 -13.63 0.85 -6.99
CA LEU A 40 -13.96 0.54 -8.38
C LEU A 40 -14.68 1.67 -9.11
N GLU A 41 -15.33 2.61 -8.40
CA GLU A 41 -16.16 3.64 -9.03
C GLU A 41 -15.41 4.42 -10.13
N THR A 42 -14.17 4.84 -9.84
CA THR A 42 -13.33 5.54 -10.84
C THR A 42 -12.87 4.61 -11.97
N LEU A 43 -12.54 3.36 -11.64
CA LEU A 43 -12.04 2.38 -12.61
C LEU A 43 -13.13 1.90 -13.58
N GLU A 44 -14.38 1.82 -13.12
CA GLU A 44 -15.54 1.51 -13.97
C GLU A 44 -15.76 2.60 -15.02
N GLY A 45 -15.71 3.87 -14.62
CA GLY A 45 -15.80 4.99 -15.56
C GLY A 45 -14.68 4.97 -16.61
N LEU A 46 -13.43 4.73 -16.18
CA LEU A 46 -12.29 4.60 -17.09
C LEU A 46 -12.43 3.39 -18.03
N SER A 47 -12.87 2.25 -17.49
CA SER A 47 -13.12 1.03 -18.26
C SER A 47 -14.10 1.27 -19.40
N GLN A 48 -15.22 1.95 -19.11
CA GLN A 48 -16.26 2.26 -20.09
C GLN A 48 -15.76 3.26 -21.14
N ASN A 49 -15.09 4.33 -20.70
CA ASN A 49 -14.65 5.40 -21.59
C ASN A 49 -13.52 4.98 -22.53
N LEU A 50 -12.61 4.12 -22.06
CA LEU A 50 -11.43 3.70 -22.82
C LEU A 50 -11.59 2.32 -23.48
N ALA A 51 -12.72 1.65 -23.23
CA ALA A 51 -12.96 0.28 -23.67
C ALA A 51 -11.85 -0.72 -23.25
N ILE A 52 -11.34 -0.55 -22.03
CA ILE A 52 -10.32 -1.44 -21.42
C ILE A 52 -10.99 -2.28 -20.34
N PRO A 53 -10.81 -3.61 -20.29
CA PRO A 53 -11.38 -4.43 -19.22
C PRO A 53 -10.94 -3.97 -17.83
N ILE A 54 -11.88 -3.84 -16.89
CA ILE A 54 -11.60 -3.36 -15.52
C ILE A 54 -10.47 -4.15 -14.83
N GLY A 55 -10.42 -5.47 -15.01
CA GLY A 55 -9.36 -6.31 -14.45
C GLY A 55 -7.96 -5.97 -14.98
N ALA A 56 -7.85 -5.48 -16.23
CA ALA A 56 -6.58 -5.03 -16.78
C ALA A 56 -6.15 -3.68 -16.17
N LEU A 57 -7.11 -2.77 -15.93
CA LEU A 57 -6.85 -1.51 -15.22
C LEU A 57 -6.42 -1.77 -13.78
N VAL A 58 -7.13 -2.64 -13.05
CA VAL A 58 -6.76 -3.04 -11.68
C VAL A 58 -5.36 -3.64 -11.66
N ARG A 59 -5.05 -4.58 -12.57
CA ARG A 59 -3.70 -5.17 -12.68
C ARG A 59 -2.63 -4.11 -12.93
N TYR A 60 -2.90 -3.15 -13.81
CA TYR A 60 -1.99 -2.04 -14.09
C TYR A 60 -1.77 -1.17 -12.83
N VAL A 61 -2.84 -0.77 -12.13
CA VAL A 61 -2.74 0.05 -10.92
C VAL A 61 -1.94 -0.67 -9.84
N LEU A 62 -2.26 -1.94 -9.56
CA LEU A 62 -1.52 -2.76 -8.60
C LEU A 62 -0.04 -2.88 -9.00
N ALA A 63 0.25 -3.22 -10.26
CA ALA A 63 1.63 -3.35 -10.72
C ALA A 63 2.40 -2.02 -10.66
N ARG A 64 1.75 -0.89 -10.96
CA ARG A 64 2.39 0.44 -11.03
C ARG A 64 2.65 1.04 -9.65
N TRP A 65 1.70 0.88 -8.73
CA TRP A 65 1.69 1.62 -7.45
C TRP A 65 1.94 0.73 -6.24
N ALA A 66 1.45 -0.52 -6.22
CA ALA A 66 1.81 -1.44 -5.13
C ALA A 66 3.30 -1.84 -5.21
N SER A 67 3.87 -1.89 -6.43
CA SER A 67 5.32 -2.02 -6.62
C SER A 67 6.08 -0.71 -6.44
N GLY A 68 5.38 0.44 -6.40
CA GLY A 68 5.97 1.78 -6.41
C GLY A 68 6.70 2.15 -5.11
N GLY A 69 6.42 1.49 -3.99
CA GLY A 69 7.26 1.58 -2.80
C GLY A 69 8.71 1.14 -3.07
N ALA A 70 8.92 0.21 -4.00
CA ALA A 70 10.26 -0.15 -4.49
C ALA A 70 10.82 0.91 -5.44
N ASP A 71 10.02 1.50 -6.34
CA ASP A 71 10.49 2.57 -7.24
C ASP A 71 11.01 3.78 -6.47
N ALA A 72 10.31 4.23 -5.42
CA ALA A 72 10.76 5.35 -4.58
C ALA A 72 12.07 5.04 -3.81
N VAL A 73 12.21 3.80 -3.30
CA VAL A 73 13.46 3.33 -2.67
C VAL A 73 14.60 3.19 -3.69
N LEU A 74 14.29 2.74 -4.92
CA LEU A 74 15.26 2.62 -6.01
C LEU A 74 15.71 3.98 -6.54
N GLU A 75 14.83 4.99 -6.59
CA GLU A 75 15.17 6.36 -6.98
C GLU A 75 15.96 7.11 -5.90
N LEU A 76 15.64 6.92 -4.62
CA LEU A 76 16.37 7.53 -3.50
C LEU A 76 17.75 6.87 -3.28
N GLY A 77 17.89 5.60 -3.69
CA GLY A 77 19.08 4.79 -3.50
C GLY A 77 19.28 4.30 -2.06
N PRO A 78 20.02 3.19 -1.86
CA PRO A 78 20.17 2.56 -0.53
C PRO A 78 20.72 3.52 0.54
N SER A 79 21.64 4.41 0.16
CA SER A 79 22.29 5.35 1.09
C SER A 79 21.34 6.35 1.72
N THR A 80 20.31 6.78 0.99
CA THR A 80 19.34 7.77 1.47
C THR A 80 18.40 7.14 2.48
N VAL A 81 17.97 5.90 2.22
CA VAL A 81 17.14 5.11 3.14
C VAL A 81 17.91 4.79 4.42
N THR A 82 19.18 4.38 4.32
CA THR A 82 20.04 4.14 5.49
C THR A 82 20.22 5.41 6.34
N ARG A 83 20.36 6.58 5.71
CA ARG A 83 20.51 7.84 6.45
C ARG A 83 19.23 8.26 7.18
N MET A 84 18.07 8.04 6.58
CA MET A 84 16.78 8.26 7.24
C MET A 84 16.61 7.31 8.44
N TRP A 85 16.98 6.03 8.26
CA TRP A 85 16.98 5.06 9.36
C TRP A 85 17.92 5.47 10.49
N GLN A 86 19.14 5.92 10.17
CA GLN A 86 20.11 6.41 11.16
C GLN A 86 19.56 7.59 11.97
N ALA A 87 18.84 8.51 11.33
CA ALA A 87 18.25 9.65 12.03
C ALA A 87 17.15 9.22 13.02
N CYS A 88 16.39 8.18 12.69
CA CYS A 88 15.43 7.58 13.62
C CYS A 88 16.15 6.89 14.79
N GLU A 89 17.18 6.08 14.52
CA GLU A 89 17.98 5.43 15.57
C GLU A 89 18.66 6.45 16.50
N ASP A 90 19.22 7.52 15.95
CA ASP A 90 19.85 8.59 16.74
C ASP A 90 18.82 9.30 17.63
N ALA A 91 17.61 9.53 17.12
CA ALA A 91 16.52 10.13 17.89
C ALA A 91 16.02 9.20 19.01
N GLU A 92 15.85 7.91 18.72
CA GLU A 92 15.47 6.89 19.69
C GLU A 92 16.55 6.71 20.77
N ALA A 93 17.83 6.77 20.39
CA ALA A 93 18.97 6.68 21.31
C ALA A 93 19.11 7.93 22.20
N ALA A 94 18.75 9.11 21.69
CA ALA A 94 18.78 10.35 22.45
C ALA A 94 17.66 10.40 23.52
N GLY A 95 16.52 9.75 23.28
CA GLY A 95 15.47 9.54 24.28
C GLY A 95 14.84 10.82 24.83
N THR A 96 14.79 11.89 24.04
CA THR A 96 14.25 13.19 24.47
C THR A 96 12.81 13.38 23.97
N ASP A 97 11.86 13.55 24.90
CA ASP A 97 10.43 13.83 24.64
C ASP A 97 10.16 15.30 24.24
N GLU A 98 11.04 15.95 23.48
CA GLU A 98 10.78 17.29 22.94
C GLU A 98 10.41 17.16 21.45
N ALA A 99 9.10 17.18 21.19
CA ALA A 99 8.48 17.14 19.87
C ALA A 99 8.62 18.47 19.10
#